data_AF-A0A820P5V2-F1
#
_entry.id   AF-A0A820P5V2-F1
#
_cell.length_a   1.000
_cell.length_b   1.000
_cell.length_c   1.000
_cell.angle_alpha   90.00
_cell.angle_beta   90.00
_cell.angle_gamma   90.00
#
_symmetry.space_group_name_H-M   'P 1'
#
loop_
_entity.id
_entity.type
_entity.pdbx_description
1 polymer ?
#
loop_
_entity_poly.entity_id
_entity_poly.type
_entity_poly.pdbx_seq_one_letter_code
_entity_poly.pdbx_strand_id
1 'polypeptide(L)' 'MKLKQENQVEKYRTYRIGELPDIQIRYSDIIIPLQALAQYDNHIARLLYASLFTSILNSLEDKLSTDEYYN' A
#
# COMPACT_ATOMS: atom_id res chain seq x y z
N MET A 1 -21.54 -7.01 29.25
CA MET A 1 -20.40 -7.57 28.49
C MET A 1 -20.87 -7.70 27.03
N LYS A 2 -20.46 -6.81 26.11
CA LYS A 2 -20.87 -6.91 24.70
C LYS A 2 -20.14 -8.10 24.09
N LEU A 3 -20.89 -9.16 23.77
CA LEU A 3 -20.42 -10.29 22.96
C LEU A 3 -19.87 -9.70 21.65
N LYS A 4 -18.54 -9.72 21.48
CA LYS A 4 -17.92 -9.48 20.18
C LYS A 4 -18.52 -10.53 19.25
N GLN A 5 -19.28 -10.10 18.25
CA GLN A 5 -19.76 -10.97 17.18
C GLN A 5 -18.52 -11.59 16.53
N GLU A 6 -18.30 -12.88 16.82
CA GLU A 6 -17.43 -13.73 16.03
C GLU A 6 -17.89 -13.57 14.57
N ASN A 7 -16.97 -13.13 13.69
CA ASN A 7 -17.17 -12.76 12.26
C ASN A 7 -17.30 -11.27 11.87
N GLN A 8 -16.95 -10.31 12.72
CA GLN A 8 -16.74 -8.93 12.23
C GLN A 8 -15.38 -8.80 11.53
N VAL A 9 -15.40 -8.82 10.19
CA VAL A 9 -14.23 -8.50 9.35
C VAL A 9 -14.04 -6.98 9.31
N GLU A 10 -12.83 -6.51 9.65
CA GLU A 10 -12.48 -5.10 9.55
C GLU A 10 -12.32 -4.69 8.09
N LYS A 11 -12.98 -3.59 7.71
CA LYS A 11 -12.82 -2.98 6.38
C LYS A 11 -11.81 -1.84 6.48
N TYR A 12 -10.74 -1.90 5.70
CA TYR A 12 -9.72 -0.85 5.61
C TYR A 12 -10.07 0.27 4.62
N ARG A 13 -11.19 0.15 3.91
CA ARG A 13 -11.63 1.11 2.88
C ARG A 13 -13.15 1.26 2.88
N THR A 14 -13.61 2.47 2.63
CA THR A 14 -14.99 2.78 2.25
C THR A 14 -15.11 2.81 0.73
N TYR A 15 -16.06 2.08 0.18
CA TYR A 15 -16.33 2.06 -1.26
C TYR A 15 -17.50 2.99 -1.56
N ARG A 16 -17.36 3.83 -2.61
CA ARG A 16 -18.48 4.63 -3.10
C ARG A 16 -19.54 3.70 -3.70
N ILE A 17 -20.79 3.93 -3.35
CA ILE A 17 -21.95 3.27 -3.94
C ILE A 17 -22.71 4.32 -4.75
N GLY A 18 -22.94 4.07 -6.03
CA GLY A 18 -23.62 4.97 -6.96
C GLY A 18 -23.55 4.47 -8.40
N GLU A 19 -24.18 5.19 -9.32
CA GLU A 19 -24.23 4.81 -10.74
C GLU A 19 -22.87 4.89 -11.44
N LEU A 20 -22.02 5.83 -11.02
CA LEU A 20 -20.70 6.04 -11.60
C LEU A 20 -19.62 5.31 -10.77
N PRO A 21 -18.57 4.78 -11.44
CA PRO A 21 -17.50 4.06 -10.77
C PRO A 21 -16.70 4.95 -9.81
N ASP A 22 -16.11 4.30 -8.81
CA ASP A 22 -15.25 4.94 -7.81
C ASP A 22 -13.85 5.21 -8.38
N ILE A 23 -13.74 6.30 -9.16
CA ILE A 23 -12.54 6.64 -9.94
C ILE A 23 -11.42 7.30 -9.13
N GLN A 24 -11.74 7.95 -8.00
CA GLN A 24 -10.76 8.70 -7.20
C GLN A 24 -10.51 7.97 -5.88
N ILE A 25 -9.60 7.00 -5.93
CA ILE A 25 -9.18 6.22 -4.77
C ILE A 25 -8.07 7.00 -4.04
N ARG A 26 -8.25 7.27 -2.75
CA ARG A 26 -7.20 7.93 -1.95
C ARG A 26 -6.02 6.97 -1.78
N TYR A 27 -4.79 7.50 -1.76
CA TYR A 27 -3.61 6.67 -1.54
C TYR A 27 -3.68 5.83 -0.25
N SER A 28 -4.22 6.40 0.82
CA SER A 28 -4.43 5.70 2.09
C SER A 28 -5.27 4.43 1.93
N ASP A 29 -6.27 4.47 1.04
CA ASP A 29 -7.22 3.38 0.80
C ASP A 29 -6.59 2.24 -0.01
N ILE A 30 -5.32 2.37 -0.39
CA ILE A 30 -4.49 1.35 -1.05
C ILE A 30 -3.33 0.95 -0.12
N ILE A 31 -2.62 1.93 0.46
CA ILE A 31 -1.45 1.70 1.31
C ILE A 31 -1.82 0.93 2.58
N ILE A 32 -2.88 1.33 3.28
CA ILE A 32 -3.28 0.70 4.56
C ILE A 32 -3.68 -0.77 4.34
N PRO A 33 -4.55 -1.14 3.37
CA PRO A 33 -4.85 -2.54 3.10
C PRO A 33 -3.63 -3.37 2.70
N LEU A 34 -2.74 -2.83 1.86
CA LEU A 34 -1.52 -3.55 1.45
C LEU A 34 -0.59 -3.82 2.64
N GLN A 35 -0.45 -2.85 3.55
CA GLN A 35 0.32 -3.03 4.77
C GLN A 35 -0.32 -4.07 5.69
N ALA A 36 -1.64 -4.03 5.86
CA ALA A 36 -2.35 -5.05 6.64
C ALA A 36 -2.12 -6.45 6.04
N LEU A 37 -2.28 -6.62 4.73
CA LEU A 37 -2.03 -7.90 4.04
C LEU A 37 -0.60 -8.40 4.25
N ALA A 38 0.40 -7.52 4.13
CA ALA A 38 1.80 -7.87 4.38
C ALA A 38 2.07 -8.27 5.84
N GLN A 39 1.29 -7.79 6.81
CA GLN A 39 1.44 -8.19 8.21
C GLN A 39 0.88 -9.60 8.48
N TYR A 40 -0.08 -10.06 7.68
CA TYR A 40 -0.71 -11.37 7.86
C TYR A 40 -0.14 -12.46 6.93
N ASP A 41 0.41 -12.09 5.77
CA ASP A 41 0.94 -13.04 4.78
C ASP A 41 2.40 -12.72 4.42
N ASN A 42 3.30 -13.64 4.78
CA ASN A 42 4.73 -13.54 4.53
C ASN A 42 5.09 -13.51 3.04
N HIS A 43 4.33 -14.18 2.18
CA HIS A 43 4.56 -14.15 0.74
C HIS A 43 4.29 -12.76 0.18
N ILE A 44 3.16 -12.17 0.56
CA ILE A 44 2.80 -10.79 0.18
C ILE A 44 3.82 -9.80 0.73
N ALA A 45 4.22 -9.96 2.00
CA ALA A 45 5.24 -9.13 2.62
C ALA A 45 6.55 -9.12 1.82
N ARG A 46 7.01 -10.31 1.40
CA ARG A 46 8.23 -10.45 0.60
C ARG A 46 8.12 -9.75 -0.75
N LEU A 47 7.00 -9.92 -1.45
CA LEU A 47 6.76 -9.27 -2.75
C LEU A 47 6.72 -7.74 -2.60
N LEU A 48 6.00 -7.24 -1.61
CA LEU A 48 5.87 -5.81 -1.32
C LEU A 48 7.23 -5.20 -0.97
N TYR A 49 7.98 -5.85 -0.09
CA TYR A 49 9.33 -5.40 0.28
C TYR A 49 10.27 -5.37 -0.92
N ALA A 50 10.34 -6.46 -1.69
CA ALA A 50 11.25 -6.55 -2.84
C ALA A 50 10.94 -5.46 -3.88
N SER A 51 9.65 -5.24 -4.19
CA SER A 51 9.24 -4.20 -5.12
C SER A 51 9.57 -2.80 -4.59
N LEU A 52 9.24 -2.51 -3.32
CA LEU A 52 9.47 -1.18 -2.75
C LEU A 52 10.97 -0.87 -2.64
N PHE A 53 11.75 -1.83 -2.13
CA PHE A 53 13.18 -1.67 -1.93
C PHE A 53 13.92 -1.43 -3.25
N THR A 54 13.59 -2.21 -4.28
CA THR A 54 14.18 -2.03 -5.63
C THR A 54 13.84 -0.64 -6.20
N SER A 55 12.58 -0.21 -6.08
CA SER A 55 12.17 1.11 -6.58
C SER A 55 12.87 2.26 -5.84
N ILE A 56 13.06 2.14 -4.53
CA ILE A 56 13.79 3.14 -3.73
C ILE A 56 15.25 3.20 -4.15
N LEU A 57 15.90 2.05 -4.33
CA LEU A 57 17.30 1.99 -4.74
C LEU A 57 17.51 2.62 -6.12
N ASN A 58 16.68 2.25 -7.10
CA ASN A 58 16.74 2.85 -8.44
C ASN A 58 16.51 4.37 -8.38
N SER A 59 15.54 4.81 -7.59
CA SER A 59 15.25 6.25 -7.41
C SER A 59 16.42 7.00 -6.74
N LEU A 60 17.22 6.32 -5.92
CA LEU A 60 18.42 6.89 -5.31
C LEU A 60 19.56 6.99 -6.33
N GLU A 61 19.79 5.96 -7.12
CA GLU A 61 20.79 5.96 -8.20
C GLU A 61 20.52 7.06 -9.23
N ASP A 62 19.25 7.23 -9.62
CA ASP A 62 18.82 8.31 -10.50
C ASP A 62 19.14 9.69 -9.90
N LYS A 63 18.89 9.89 -8.60
CA LYS A 63 19.23 11.16 -7.93
C LYS A 63 20.72 11.42 -7.87
N LEU A 64 21.50 10.42 -7.50
CA LEU A 64 22.96 10.55 -7.39
C LEU A 64 23.58 10.88 -8.76
N SER A 65 23.15 10.21 -9.83
CA SER A 65 23.62 10.50 -11.19
C SER A 65 23.22 11.90 -11.68
N THR A 66 22.03 12.40 -11.31
CA THR A 66 21.66 13.79 -11.61
C THR A 66 22.50 14.80 -10.84
N ASP A 67 22.80 14.54 -9.56
CA ASP A 67 23.61 15.43 -8.73
C ASP A 67 25.08 15.48 -9.21
N GLU A 68 25.62 14.37 -9.72
CA GLU A 68 26.95 14.32 -10.35
C GLU A 68 27.02 15.09 -11.67
N TYR A 69 25.92 15.20 -12.43
CA TYR A 69 25.89 15.92 -13.71
C TYR A 69 25.86 17.46 -13.54
N TYR A 70 25.33 17.95 -12.42
CA TYR A 70 25.21 19.39 -12.14
C TYR A 70 26.32 19.97 -11.25
N ASN A 71 27.28 19.14 -10.81
CA ASN A 71 28.50 19.56 -10.10
C ASN A 71 29.73 19.50 -11.00
#